data_AF-A0A966PHL0-F1
#
_entry.id   AF-A0A966PHL0-F1
#
_cell.length_a   1.000
_cell.length_b   1.000
_cell.length_c   1.000
_cell.angle_alpha   90.00
_cell.angle_beta   90.00
_cell.angle_gamma   90.00
#
_symmetry.space_group_name_H-M   'P 1'
#
loop_
_entity.id
_entity.type
_entity.pdbx_description
1 polymer ?
#
loop_
_entity_poly.entity_id
_entity_poly.type
_entity_poly.pdbx_seq_one_letter_code
_entity_poly.pdbx_strand_id
1 'polypeptide(L)'
;MIAPLNLHAMQLACDPIIGTHDFSAFCRRPKPDTEPDLEGPETADGSGEIVREKSLRRCVMQASWREIGDSMFRFDIRANAFCHQMVRSLVGTFVEIGARKRPSSDMMALIRSGDRAEA
;
A
#
# COMPACT_ATOMS: atom_id res chain seq x y z
N MET A 1 -17.98 20.73 11.62
CA MET A 1 -18.67 20.00 10.54
C MET A 1 -17.57 19.34 9.71
N ILE A 2 -17.53 18.00 9.63
CA ILE A 2 -16.52 17.29 8.83
C ILE A 2 -16.92 17.43 7.36
N ALA A 3 -16.04 17.94 6.51
CA ALA A 3 -16.31 18.04 5.08
C ALA A 3 -16.40 16.62 4.47
N PRO A 4 -17.29 16.38 3.49
CA PRO A 4 -17.39 15.09 2.84
C PRO A 4 -16.08 14.74 2.11
N LEU A 5 -15.75 13.44 2.08
CA LEU A 5 -14.57 12.95 1.36
C LEU A 5 -14.74 13.17 -0.15
N ASN A 6 -13.68 13.64 -0.80
CA ASN A 6 -13.62 13.78 -2.25
C ASN A 6 -13.42 12.40 -2.91
N LEU A 7 -14.52 11.76 -3.31
CA LEU A 7 -14.50 10.45 -3.98
C LEU A 7 -13.63 10.45 -5.25
N HIS A 8 -13.72 11.49 -6.06
CA HIS A 8 -12.95 11.56 -7.31
C HIS A 8 -11.44 11.56 -7.05
N ALA A 9 -10.97 12.30 -6.04
CA ALA A 9 -9.57 12.31 -5.65
C ALA A 9 -9.11 10.93 -5.16
N MET A 10 -9.94 10.22 -4.39
CA MET A 10 -9.65 8.84 -3.95
C MET A 10 -9.59 7.85 -5.13
N GLN A 11 -10.45 8.04 -6.13
CA GLN A 11 -10.43 7.24 -7.36
C GLN A 11 -9.15 7.47 -8.18
N LEU A 12 -8.76 8.74 -8.39
CA LEU A 12 -7.50 9.07 -9.10
C LEU A 12 -6.26 8.50 -8.40
N ALA A 13 -6.28 8.43 -7.07
CA ALA A 13 -5.18 7.85 -6.31
C ALA A 13 -5.07 6.32 -6.47
N CYS A 14 -6.07 5.63 -7.05
CA CYS A 14 -6.00 4.18 -7.27
C CYS A 14 -5.06 3.83 -8.43
N ASP A 15 -4.95 4.67 -9.46
CA ASP A 15 -4.19 4.33 -10.68
C ASP A 15 -2.71 4.01 -10.39
N PRO A 16 -2.00 4.78 -9.55
CA PRO A 16 -0.59 4.50 -9.25
C PRO A 16 -0.32 3.17 -8.55
N ILE A 17 -1.32 2.57 -7.89
CA ILE A 17 -1.13 1.31 -7.15
C ILE A 17 -1.36 0.08 -8.02
N ILE A 18 -1.98 0.23 -9.20
CA ILE A 18 -2.25 -0.89 -10.12
C ILE A 18 -0.94 -1.32 -10.79
N GLY A 19 -0.77 -2.64 -10.95
CA GLY A 19 0.45 -3.26 -11.46
C GLY A 19 1.37 -3.75 -10.35
N THR A 20 2.62 -4.06 -10.73
CA THR A 20 3.63 -4.62 -9.82
C THR A 20 4.47 -3.53 -9.18
N HIS A 21 4.38 -3.39 -7.86
CA HIS A 21 5.13 -2.40 -7.09
C HIS A 21 5.75 -3.03 -5.86
N ASP A 22 6.81 -2.40 -5.35
CA ASP A 22 7.26 -2.60 -3.97
C ASP A 22 6.33 -1.80 -3.05
N PHE A 23 5.60 -2.47 -2.15
CA PHE A 23 4.66 -1.83 -1.25
C PHE A 23 5.24 -1.57 0.15
N SER A 24 6.56 -1.60 0.34
CA SER A 24 7.22 -1.39 1.63
C SER A 24 6.71 -0.17 2.40
N ALA A 25 6.43 0.96 1.73
CA ALA A 25 5.83 2.15 2.34
C ALA A 25 4.45 1.90 2.99
N PHE A 26 3.72 0.87 2.56
CA PHE A 26 2.39 0.53 3.06
C PHE A 26 2.38 -0.74 3.92
N CYS A 27 3.52 -1.41 4.07
CA CYS A 27 3.59 -2.73 4.69
C CYS A 27 4.35 -2.68 6.02
N ARG A 28 3.87 -3.42 7.02
CA ARG A 28 4.70 -3.68 8.20
C ARG A 28 5.82 -4.63 7.79
N ARG A 29 7.08 -4.24 8.01
CA ARG A 29 8.22 -5.10 7.73
C ARG A 29 8.12 -6.41 8.53
N PRO A 30 8.39 -7.57 7.90
CA PRO A 30 8.53 -8.85 8.61
C PRO A 30 9.59 -8.73 9.70
N LYS A 31 9.44 -9.52 10.77
CA LYS A 31 10.49 -9.63 11.77
C LYS A 31 11.57 -10.61 11.28
N PRO A 32 12.83 -10.52 11.78
CA PRO A 32 13.92 -11.41 11.37
C PRO A 32 13.64 -12.90 11.62
N ASP A 33 12.82 -13.22 12.63
CA ASP A 33 12.43 -14.59 13.01
C ASP A 33 11.28 -15.16 12.16
N THR A 34 10.84 -14.47 11.12
CA THR A 34 9.78 -14.96 10.24
C THR A 34 10.38 -15.93 9.21
N GLU A 35 9.78 -17.11 9.06
CA GLU A 35 10.16 -18.09 8.02
C GLU A 35 10.39 -17.40 6.66
N PRO A 36 11.56 -17.61 6.03
CA PRO A 36 11.98 -16.91 4.83
C PRO A 36 11.14 -17.29 3.61
N ASP A 37 11.05 -16.39 2.64
CA ASP A 37 10.49 -16.74 1.33
C ASP A 37 11.52 -17.57 0.56
N LEU A 38 11.17 -18.82 0.22
CA LEU A 38 12.03 -19.71 -0.57
C LEU A 38 12.38 -19.15 -1.95
N GLU A 39 11.66 -18.16 -2.45
CA GLU A 39 11.91 -17.49 -3.74
C GLU A 39 12.32 -16.00 -3.57
N GLY A 40 12.60 -15.57 -2.34
CA GLY A 40 13.00 -14.20 -2.02
C GLY A 40 14.43 -13.86 -2.43
N PRO A 41 14.77 -12.57 -2.58
CA PRO A 41 16.14 -12.14 -2.85
C PRO A 41 17.09 -12.52 -1.70
N GLU A 42 18.30 -12.94 -2.05
CA GLU A 42 19.35 -13.29 -1.11
C GLU A 42 20.03 -12.02 -0.58
N THR A 43 20.02 -11.84 0.74
CA THR A 43 20.72 -10.76 1.42
C THR A 43 21.62 -11.34 2.50
N ALA A 44 22.85 -10.86 2.60
CA ALA A 44 23.70 -11.18 3.74
C ALA A 44 23.21 -10.35 4.95
N ASP A 45 22.94 -11.01 6.06
CA ASP A 45 22.70 -10.29 7.31
C ASP A 45 24.03 -9.75 7.88
N GLY A 46 23.98 -9.02 9.00
CA GLY A 46 25.17 -8.47 9.65
C GLY A 46 26.17 -9.52 10.16
N SER A 47 25.82 -10.80 10.11
CA SER A 47 26.68 -11.94 10.47
C SER A 47 27.28 -12.66 9.25
N GLY A 48 26.87 -12.27 8.04
CA GLY A 48 27.30 -12.90 6.79
C GLY A 48 26.48 -14.14 6.39
N GLU A 49 25.40 -14.45 7.13
CA GLU A 49 24.47 -15.51 6.77
C GLU A 49 23.58 -15.05 5.62
N ILE A 50 23.41 -15.90 4.59
CA ILE A 50 22.48 -15.62 3.49
C ILE A 50 21.06 -15.83 3.99
N VAL A 51 20.35 -14.74 4.22
CA VAL A 51 18.94 -14.73 4.59
C VAL A 51 18.12 -14.31 3.36
N ARG A 52 17.05 -15.05 3.06
CA ARG A 52 16.08 -14.66 2.04
C ARG A 52 15.00 -13.79 2.65
N GLU A 53 15.04 -12.49 2.37
CA GLU A 53 14.02 -11.57 2.86
C GLU A 53 12.68 -11.80 2.16
N LYS A 54 11.61 -11.61 2.93
CA LYS A 54 10.25 -11.66 2.41
C LYS A 54 10.01 -10.49 1.47
N SER A 55 9.69 -10.78 0.22
CA SER A 55 9.44 -9.74 -0.77
C SER A 55 8.17 -8.97 -0.41
N LEU A 56 8.25 -7.63 -0.44
CA LEU A 56 7.09 -6.74 -0.30
C LEU A 56 6.54 -6.30 -1.66
N ARG A 57 7.00 -6.92 -2.75
CA ARG A 57 6.45 -6.69 -4.09
C ARG A 57 5.12 -7.39 -4.27
N ARG A 58 4.09 -6.67 -4.68
CA ARG A 58 2.77 -7.21 -5.00
C ARG A 58 2.31 -6.70 -6.36
N CYS A 59 1.49 -7.50 -7.03
CA CYS A 59 0.81 -7.13 -8.25
C CYS A 59 -0.66 -6.89 -7.91
N VAL A 60 -1.09 -5.62 -7.96
CA VAL A 60 -2.50 -5.24 -7.80
C VAL A 60 -3.14 -5.25 -9.19
N MET A 61 -4.15 -6.09 -9.37
CA MET A 61 -4.88 -6.21 -10.63
C MET A 61 -6.05 -5.23 -10.72
N GLN A 62 -6.62 -4.82 -9.59
CA GLN A 62 -7.75 -3.89 -9.54
C GLN A 62 -7.79 -3.16 -8.19
N ALA A 63 -8.11 -1.87 -8.22
CA ALA A 63 -8.44 -1.08 -7.05
C ALA A 63 -9.50 -0.03 -7.42
N SER A 64 -10.56 0.10 -6.64
CA SER A 64 -11.64 1.04 -6.94
C SER A 64 -12.40 1.50 -5.70
N TRP A 65 -12.73 2.79 -5.66
CA TRP A 65 -13.63 3.39 -4.68
C TRP A 65 -14.99 3.69 -5.29
N ARG A 66 -16.04 3.49 -4.48
CA ARG A 66 -17.43 3.81 -4.82
C ARG A 66 -18.20 4.20 -3.56
N GLU A 67 -19.10 5.17 -3.69
CA GLU A 67 -20.10 5.45 -2.68
C GLU A 67 -21.26 4.46 -2.80
N ILE A 68 -21.74 3.93 -1.68
CA ILE A 68 -22.80 2.93 -1.63
C ILE A 68 -24.05 3.42 -0.87
N GLY A 69 -24.19 4.74 -0.70
CA GLY A 69 -25.28 5.39 0.02
C GLY A 69 -24.91 5.77 1.45
N ASP A 70 -25.70 6.66 2.08
CA ASP A 70 -25.58 7.07 3.48
C ASP A 70 -24.16 7.50 3.92
N SER A 71 -23.43 8.20 3.05
CA SER A 71 -22.02 8.59 3.28
C SER A 71 -21.08 7.40 3.54
N MET A 72 -21.46 6.20 3.11
CA MET A 72 -20.66 5.00 3.21
C MET A 72 -19.91 4.76 1.91
N PHE A 73 -18.60 4.56 2.03
CA PHE A 73 -17.71 4.27 0.91
C PHE A 73 -17.25 2.82 0.95
N ARG A 74 -17.13 2.20 -0.22
CA ARG A 74 -16.53 0.87 -0.38
C ARG A 74 -15.26 0.98 -1.21
N PHE A 75 -14.21 0.36 -0.69
CA PHE A 75 -12.97 0.09 -1.42
C PHE A 75 -12.92 -1.38 -1.79
N ASP A 76 -12.84 -1.67 -3.09
CA ASP A 76 -12.65 -3.01 -3.63
C ASP A 76 -11.22 -3.11 -4.19
N ILE A 77 -10.47 -4.13 -3.79
CA ILE A 77 -9.07 -4.36 -4.23
C ILE A 77 -8.82 -5.84 -4.53
N ARG A 78 -8.11 -6.12 -5.62
CA ARG A 78 -7.68 -7.46 -6.04
C ARG A 78 -6.18 -7.44 -6.33
N ALA A 79 -5.43 -8.35 -5.70
CA ALA A 79 -4.00 -8.50 -5.89
C ALA A 79 -3.60 -9.98 -5.90
N ASN A 80 -2.38 -10.29 -6.35
CA ASN A 80 -1.83 -11.64 -6.27
C ASN A 80 -1.64 -12.10 -4.81
N ALA A 81 -1.27 -11.17 -3.93
CA ALA A 81 -1.20 -11.33 -2.48
C ALA A 81 -1.25 -9.96 -1.80
N PHE A 82 -1.39 -9.94 -0.48
CA PHE A 82 -1.28 -8.73 0.34
C PHE A 82 -0.26 -8.92 1.45
N CYS A 83 0.54 -7.90 1.74
CA CYS A 83 1.44 -7.91 2.88
C CYS A 83 0.71 -7.50 4.17
N HIS A 84 1.35 -7.71 5.31
CA HIS A 84 0.78 -7.29 6.59
C HIS A 84 0.56 -5.77 6.64
N GLN A 85 -0.67 -5.38 6.97
CA GLN A 85 -1.16 -3.99 7.03
C GLN A 85 -1.32 -3.23 5.71
N MET A 86 -0.90 -3.81 4.57
CA MET A 86 -0.93 -3.17 3.24
C MET A 86 -2.25 -2.44 2.95
N VAL A 87 -3.37 -3.16 2.96
CA VAL A 87 -4.68 -2.59 2.57
C VAL A 87 -5.14 -1.49 3.53
N ARG A 88 -4.90 -1.65 4.84
CA ARG A 88 -5.32 -0.66 5.84
C ARG A 88 -4.51 0.63 5.72
N SER A 89 -3.20 0.52 5.49
CA SER A 89 -2.34 1.68 5.25
C SER A 89 -2.73 2.40 3.95
N LEU A 90 -2.96 1.67 2.85
CA LEU A 90 -3.47 2.26 1.61
C LEU A 90 -4.78 3.04 1.82
N VAL A 91 -5.74 2.43 2.53
CA VAL A 91 -7.02 3.08 2.85
C VAL A 91 -6.81 4.35 3.68
N GLY A 92 -5.88 4.36 4.64
CA GLY A 92 -5.54 5.55 5.41
C GLY A 92 -5.12 6.71 4.52
N THR A 93 -4.14 6.47 3.64
CA THR A 93 -3.65 7.48 2.68
C THR A 93 -4.74 7.94 1.71
N PHE A 94 -5.59 7.03 1.21
CA PHE A 94 -6.74 7.43 0.37
C PHE A 94 -7.71 8.34 1.12
N VAL A 95 -8.00 8.05 2.39
CA VAL A 95 -8.87 8.90 3.21
C VAL A 95 -8.24 10.27 3.45
N GLU A 96 -6.92 10.37 3.64
CA GLU A 96 -6.22 11.65 3.72
C GLU A 96 -6.34 12.47 2.43
N ILE A 97 -6.21 11.81 1.28
CA ILE A 97 -6.42 12.41 -0.04
C ILE A 97 -7.88 12.88 -0.20
N GLY A 98 -8.84 12.04 0.15
CA GLY A 98 -10.27 12.38 0.14
C GLY A 98 -10.59 13.55 1.08
N ALA A 99 -9.91 13.63 2.22
CA ALA A 99 -10.00 14.73 3.17
C ALA A 99 -9.18 15.97 2.77
N ARG A 100 -8.53 15.96 1.60
CA ARG A 100 -7.70 17.05 1.04
C ARG A 100 -6.49 17.42 1.91
N LYS A 101 -5.99 16.47 2.71
CA LYS A 101 -4.76 16.66 3.50
C LYS A 101 -3.50 16.48 2.64
N ARG A 102 -3.64 15.82 1.49
CA ARG A 102 -2.62 15.65 0.45
C ARG A 102 -3.27 15.46 -0.92
N PRO A 103 -2.59 15.81 -2.03
CA PRO A 103 -3.11 15.60 -3.38
C PRO A 103 -3.03 14.11 -3.78
N SER A 104 -3.89 13.70 -4.72
CA SER A 104 -3.86 12.33 -5.26
C SER A 104 -2.56 12.00 -6.02
N SER A 105 -1.85 13.01 -6.52
CA SER A 105 -0.56 12.88 -7.20
C SER A 105 0.56 12.31 -6.33
N ASP A 106 0.43 12.40 -5.00
CA ASP A 106 1.45 11.91 -4.08
C ASP A 106 1.57 10.38 -4.08
N MET A 107 0.51 9.67 -4.49
CA MET A 107 0.44 8.22 -4.32
C MET A 107 1.61 7.47 -4.99
N MET A 108 2.01 7.89 -6.20
CA MET A 108 3.16 7.28 -6.87
C MET A 108 4.48 7.56 -6.14
N ALA A 109 4.65 8.76 -5.59
CA ALA A 109 5.83 9.12 -4.82
C ALA A 109 5.91 8.30 -3.54
N LEU A 110 4.80 8.16 -2.82
CA LEU A 110 4.70 7.34 -1.61
C LEU A 110 5.04 5.87 -1.87
N ILE A 111 4.53 5.27 -2.95
CA ILE A 111 4.92 3.91 -3.34
C ILE A 111 6.43 3.82 -3.59
N ARG A 112 7.00 4.78 -4.33
CA ARG A 112 8.42 4.77 -4.68
C ARG A 112 9.35 5.04 -3.51
N SER A 113 8.89 5.72 -2.46
CA SER A 113 9.68 6.01 -1.26
C SER A 113 10.15 4.74 -0.57
N GLY A 114 9.30 3.71 -0.52
CA GLY A 114 9.49 2.54 0.32
C GLY A 114 9.51 2.83 1.83
N ASP A 115 9.20 4.06 2.24
CA ASP A 115 9.24 4.51 3.63
C ASP A 115 7.83 4.67 4.20
N ARG A 116 7.57 3.93 5.28
CA ARG A 116 6.30 3.97 6.02
C ARG A 116 6.06 5.29 6.72
N ALA A 117 7.09 6.09 7.01
CA ALA A 117 6.93 7.38 7.66
C ALA A 117 6.36 8.45 6.73
N GLU A 118 6.50 8.26 5.41
CA GLU A 118 5.95 9.20 4.40
C GLU A 118 4.49 8.88 4.05
N ALA A 119 4.09 7.61 4.19
CA ALA A 119 2.78 7.08 3.79
C ALA A 119 1.63 7.41 4.75
#